data_AF-A0A831KMB7-F1
#
_entry.id   AF-A0A831KMB7-F1
#
_cell.length_a   1.000
_cell.length_b   1.000
_cell.length_c   1.000
_cell.angle_alpha   90.00
_cell.angle_beta   90.00
_cell.angle_gamma   90.00
#
_symmetry.space_group_name_H-M   'P 1'
#
loop_
_entity.id
_entity.type
_entity.pdbx_description
1 polymer ?
#
loop_
_entity_poly.entity_id
_entity_poly.type
_entity_poly.pdbx_seq_one_letter_code
_entity_poly.pdbx_strand_id
1 'polypeptide(L)'
;FDTGYDASIAIGYNYIPGRVEVELGSRSNSFSCGVGNSCEDTAISLMVSTYAEFYDQHIGGMNISTYFGGGLGMSRVAFNLIGGDNTDLVFSYQITFGVGHPLSDTMTLDVGYRYYSTEDPKFQNGTVSIQNQGSSVFLGLRLEI
;
A
#
# COMPACT_ATOMS: atom_id res chain seq x y z
N PHE A 1 -9.18 18.31 -3.63
CA PHE A 1 -8.61 16.97 -3.39
C PHE A 1 -9.63 16.22 -2.58
N ASP A 2 -10.40 15.36 -3.24
CA ASP A 2 -11.35 14.49 -2.54
C ASP A 2 -10.57 13.31 -1.93
N THR A 3 -11.00 12.92 -0.73
CA THR A 3 -10.42 11.82 0.04
C THR A 3 -10.54 10.51 -0.74
N GLY A 4 -9.41 9.87 -1.05
CA GLY A 4 -9.35 8.52 -1.62
C GLY A 4 -9.28 7.46 -0.52
N TYR A 5 -9.75 6.25 -0.84
CA TYR A 5 -9.63 5.08 0.04
C TYR A 5 -8.71 4.03 -0.56
N ASP A 6 -7.86 3.45 0.28
CA ASP A 6 -6.98 2.32 -0.03
C ASP A 6 -7.45 1.11 0.77
N ALA A 7 -7.67 -0.01 0.08
CA ALA A 7 -7.96 -1.28 0.70
C ALA A 7 -7.00 -2.32 0.14
N SER A 8 -6.39 -3.12 1.02
CA SER A 8 -5.46 -4.16 0.62
C SER A 8 -5.63 -5.44 1.43
N ILE A 9 -5.27 -6.54 0.81
CA ILE A 9 -5.20 -7.87 1.43
C ILE A 9 -3.78 -8.37 1.24
N ALA A 10 -3.16 -8.85 2.32
CA ALA A 10 -1.81 -9.40 2.29
C ALA A 10 -1.80 -10.83 2.84
N ILE A 11 -0.94 -11.66 2.27
CA ILE A 11 -0.61 -12.99 2.76
C ILE A 11 0.91 -13.03 2.95
N GLY A 12 1.36 -13.50 4.11
CA GLY A 12 2.78 -13.48 4.43
C GLY A 12 3.25 -14.70 5.22
N TYR A 13 4.57 -14.75 5.38
CA TYR A 13 5.27 -15.74 6.18
C TYR A 13 6.24 -15.05 7.14
N ASN A 14 6.13 -15.37 8.42
CA ASN A 14 7.01 -14.87 9.48
C ASN A 14 8.29 -15.71 9.52
N TYR A 15 9.46 -15.07 9.44
CA TYR A 15 10.77 -15.68 9.66
C TYR A 15 11.53 -14.86 10.68
N ILE A 16 12.01 -15.43 11.78
CA ILE A 16 12.60 -14.61 12.85
C ILE A 16 13.96 -14.04 12.40
N PRO A 17 14.24 -12.72 12.48
CA PRO A 17 13.40 -11.63 13.02
C PRO A 17 12.77 -10.72 11.93
N GLY A 18 11.66 -11.15 11.31
CA GLY A 18 10.96 -10.43 10.26
C GLY A 18 9.84 -11.23 9.59
N ARG A 19 9.34 -10.68 8.49
CA ARG A 19 8.28 -11.30 7.69
C ARG A 19 8.40 -10.90 6.23
N VAL A 20 7.88 -11.74 5.35
CA VAL A 20 7.69 -11.45 3.93
C VAL A 20 6.20 -11.51 3.63
N GLU A 21 5.69 -10.54 2.87
CA GLU A 21 4.27 -10.40 2.54
C GLU A 21 4.09 -10.16 1.05
N VAL A 22 3.07 -10.79 0.47
CA VAL A 22 2.55 -10.46 -0.85
C VAL A 22 1.21 -9.76 -0.64
N GLU A 23 1.08 -8.55 -1.16
CA GLU A 23 -0.09 -7.69 -0.98
C GLU A 23 -0.76 -7.39 -2.32
N LEU A 24 -2.08 -7.57 -2.35
CA LEU A 24 -2.96 -7.08 -3.41
C LEU A 24 -3.74 -5.88 -2.87
N GLY A 25 -3.55 -4.72 -3.48
CA GLY A 25 -4.19 -3.46 -3.11
C GLY A 25 -5.13 -2.96 -4.20
N SER A 26 -6.25 -2.38 -3.80
CA SER A 26 -7.13 -1.61 -4.65
C SER A 26 -7.25 -0.20 -4.09
N ARG A 27 -6.98 0.79 -4.95
CA ARG A 27 -7.09 2.21 -4.64
C ARG A 27 -8.19 2.79 -5.50
N SER A 28 -9.19 3.37 -4.85
CA SER A 28 -10.27 4.07 -5.54
C SER A 28 -10.21 5.54 -5.19
N ASN A 29 -10.09 6.40 -6.21
CA ASN A 29 -10.16 7.84 -6.06
C ASN A 29 -11.38 8.34 -6.83
N SER A 30 -12.31 8.99 -6.13
CA SER A 30 -13.37 9.76 -6.78
C SER A 30 -12.83 11.15 -7.09
N PHE A 31 -12.83 11.56 -8.36
CA PHE A 31 -12.55 12.94 -8.73
C PHE A 31 -13.79 13.54 -9.40
N SER A 32 -14.09 14.81 -9.09
CA SER A 32 -15.14 15.55 -9.79
C SER A 32 -14.67 15.96 -11.18
N CYS A 33 -15.05 15.18 -12.19
CA CYS A 33 -15.07 15.64 -13.57
C CYS A 33 -16.16 16.72 -13.66
N GLY A 34 -15.79 17.99 -13.82
CA GLY A 34 -16.75 19.09 -13.87
C GLY A 34 -18.02 18.82 -14.72
N VAL A 35 -19.15 19.37 -14.25
CA VAL A 35 -20.54 19.22 -14.73
C VAL A 35 -21.12 17.80 -14.58
N GLY A 36 -21.48 17.46 -13.33
CA GLY A 36 -22.55 16.48 -13.04
C GLY A 36 -22.24 15.00 -13.29
N ASN A 37 -21.01 14.63 -13.67
CA ASN A 37 -20.62 13.24 -13.90
C ASN A 37 -19.58 12.79 -12.86
N SER A 38 -19.85 11.67 -12.19
CA SER A 38 -18.88 10.97 -11.33
C SER A 38 -17.98 10.10 -12.20
N CYS A 39 -16.70 10.45 -12.29
CA CYS A 39 -15.69 9.56 -12.85
C CYS A 39 -15.03 8.81 -11.70
N GLU A 40 -14.98 7.48 -11.80
CA GLU A 40 -14.30 6.60 -10.85
C GLU A 40 -12.97 6.14 -11.46
N ASP A 41 -11.87 6.33 -10.74
CA ASP A 41 -10.57 5.77 -11.09
C ASP A 41 -10.22 4.66 -10.09
N THR A 42 -10.00 3.45 -10.61
CA THR A 42 -9.64 2.26 -9.83
C THR A 42 -8.26 1.80 -10.26
N ALA A 43 -7.31 1.86 -9.34
CA ALA A 43 -5.98 1.30 -9.51
C ALA A 43 -5.83 0.01 -8.71
N ILE A 44 -5.20 -1.01 -9.30
CA ILE A 44 -4.90 -2.29 -8.65
C ILE A 44 -3.39 -2.43 -8.55
N SER A 45 -2.87 -2.76 -7.38
CA SER A 45 -1.43 -2.96 -7.14
C SER A 45 -1.14 -4.36 -6.61
N LEU A 46 -0.04 -4.96 -7.09
CA LEU A 46 0.54 -6.17 -6.54
C LEU A 46 1.93 -5.83 -6.01
N MET A 47 2.13 -6.03 -4.71
CA MET A 47 3.37 -5.68 -4.00
C MET A 47 3.95 -6.90 -3.30
N VAL A 48 5.27 -6.99 -3.27
CA VAL A 48 6.00 -7.95 -2.43
C VAL A 48 6.84 -7.15 -1.46
N SER A 49 6.61 -7.34 -0.17
CA SER A 49 7.21 -6.56 0.90
C SER A 49 7.94 -7.45 1.89
N THR A 50 9.00 -6.91 2.48
CA THR A 50 9.71 -7.50 3.60
C THR A 50 9.74 -6.52 4.75
N TYR A 51 9.53 -7.03 5.96
CA TYR A 51 9.52 -6.25 7.18
C TYR A 51 10.46 -6.88 8.21
N ALA A 52 11.31 -6.05 8.81
CA ALA A 52 12.01 -6.38 10.02
C ALA A 52 11.08 -6.12 11.20
N GLU A 53 10.96 -7.09 12.09
CA GLU A 53 10.09 -7.01 13.27
C GLU A 53 10.93 -7.03 14.54
N PHE A 54 10.66 -6.06 15.40
CA PHE A 54 11.30 -5.93 16.69
C PHE A 54 10.25 -6.19 17.76
N TYR A 55 10.29 -7.44 18.23
CA TYR A 55 9.47 -7.93 19.34
C TYR A 55 10.03 -7.41 20.69
N ASP A 56 9.19 -7.42 21.72
CA ASP A 56 9.54 -7.13 23.13
C ASP A 56 9.65 -5.65 23.57
N GLN A 57 9.04 -4.72 22.85
CA GLN A 57 8.94 -3.35 23.35
C GLN A 57 7.80 -3.23 24.36
N HIS A 58 8.17 -3.18 25.64
CA HIS A 58 7.26 -2.99 26.75
C HIS A 58 7.11 -1.49 27.04
N ILE A 59 6.01 -0.90 26.59
CA ILE A 59 5.69 0.50 26.85
C ILE A 59 4.42 0.55 27.70
N GLY A 60 4.56 1.01 28.96
CA GLY A 60 3.41 1.21 29.84
C GLY A 60 2.61 -0.05 30.20
N GLY A 61 3.22 -1.24 30.13
CA GLY A 61 2.56 -2.53 30.41
C GLY A 61 1.87 -3.17 29.21
N MET A 62 1.94 -2.55 28.03
CA MET A 62 1.48 -3.13 26.77
C MET A 62 2.65 -3.77 26.01
N ASN A 63 2.41 -4.94 25.44
CA ASN A 63 3.31 -5.56 24.47
C ASN A 63 3.11 -4.87 23.12
N ILE A 64 4.16 -4.23 22.59
CA ILE A 64 4.14 -3.59 21.28
C ILE A 64 5.27 -4.18 20.45
N SER A 65 4.97 -4.50 19.19
CA SER A 65 5.95 -4.94 18.21
C SER A 65 6.10 -3.86 17.16
N THR A 66 7.28 -3.26 17.04
CA THR A 66 7.52 -2.30 15.96
C THR A 66 7.99 -3.03 14.72
N TYR A 67 7.52 -2.63 13.55
CA TYR A 67 7.99 -3.16 12.28
C TYR A 67 8.41 -2.03 11.35
N PHE A 68 9.47 -2.29 10.60
CA PHE A 68 9.97 -1.41 9.56
C PHE A 68 10.32 -2.24 8.34
N GLY A 69 9.92 -1.79 7.17
CA GLY A 69 10.22 -2.50 5.95
C GLY A 69 9.78 -1.78 4.72
N GLY A 70 9.83 -2.50 3.61
CA GLY A 70 9.48 -1.96 2.32
C GLY A 70 9.21 -3.07 1.34
N GLY A 71 8.58 -2.69 0.23
CA GLY A 71 8.23 -3.60 -0.82
C GLY A 71 8.36 -2.98 -2.18
N LEU A 72 8.49 -3.85 -3.17
CA LEU A 72 8.53 -3.50 -4.57
C LEU A 72 7.40 -4.26 -5.26
N GLY A 73 6.90 -3.70 -6.35
CA GLY A 73 5.81 -4.31 -7.07
C GLY A 73 5.45 -3.57 -8.33
N MET A 74 4.26 -3.89 -8.82
CA MET A 74 3.72 -3.31 -10.03
C MET A 74 2.29 -2.85 -9.76
N SER A 75 1.96 -1.68 -10.28
CA SER A 75 0.62 -1.13 -10.19
C SER A 75 0.04 -0.96 -11.57
N ARG A 76 -1.18 -1.48 -11.73
CA ARG A 76 -1.98 -1.36 -12.93
C ARG A 76 -2.96 -0.22 -12.72
N VAL A 77 -2.81 0.83 -13.52
CA VAL A 77 -3.76 1.94 -13.53
C VAL A 77 -4.65 1.78 -14.75
N ALA A 78 -5.97 1.72 -14.53
CA ALA A 78 -6.96 1.57 -15.58
C ALA A 78 -7.79 2.86 -15.65
N PHE A 79 -7.52 3.71 -16.64
CA PHE A 79 -8.33 4.90 -16.89
C PHE A 79 -9.50 4.55 -17.81
N ASN A 80 -10.72 4.61 -17.29
CA ASN A 80 -11.91 4.43 -18.11
C ASN A 80 -12.27 5.77 -18.79
N LEU A 81 -11.59 6.10 -19.89
CA LEU A 81 -11.98 7.19 -20.79
C LEU A 81 -12.81 6.63 -21.94
N ILE A 82 -13.90 7.33 -22.30
CA ILE A 82 -14.79 6.96 -23.41
C ILE A 82 -13.94 6.73 -24.68
N GLY A 83 -13.76 5.47 -25.08
CA GLY A 83 -13.18 5.08 -26.36
C GLY A 83 -11.82 4.36 -26.36
N GLY A 84 -11.26 3.95 -25.22
CA GLY A 84 -10.08 3.07 -25.25
C GLY A 84 -9.55 2.63 -23.88
N ASP A 85 -9.30 1.32 -23.73
CA ASP A 85 -8.64 0.73 -22.56
C ASP A 85 -7.13 1.01 -22.61
N ASN A 86 -6.71 2.17 -22.10
CA ASN A 86 -5.29 2.41 -21.85
C ASN A 86 -4.95 1.86 -20.46
N THR A 87 -4.51 0.61 -20.42
CA THR A 87 -3.89 0.04 -19.21
C THR A 87 -2.38 0.25 -19.28
N ASP A 88 -1.81 0.90 -18.28
CA ASP A 88 -0.35 0.94 -18.12
C ASP A 88 0.08 0.23 -16.81
N LEU A 89 1.19 -0.50 -16.89
CA LEU A 89 1.81 -1.21 -15.77
C LEU A 89 3.05 -0.42 -15.36
N VAL A 90 2.97 0.25 -14.21
CA VAL A 90 4.06 1.03 -13.66
C VAL A 90 4.75 0.28 -12.53
N PHE A 91 6.07 0.42 -12.46
CA PHE A 91 6.81 -0.07 -11.31
C PHE A 91 6.50 0.79 -10.09
N SER A 92 6.32 0.14 -8.95
CA SER A 92 5.99 0.79 -7.69
C SER A 92 6.84 0.28 -6.54
N TYR A 93 7.18 1.17 -5.63
CA TYR A 93 7.85 0.84 -4.38
C TYR A 93 7.08 1.44 -3.20
N GLN A 94 7.19 0.77 -2.06
CA GLN A 94 6.60 1.22 -0.81
C GLN A 94 7.58 1.06 0.33
N ILE A 95 7.52 1.99 1.26
CA ILE A 95 8.22 1.92 2.55
C ILE A 95 7.15 2.04 3.63
N THR A 96 7.20 1.13 4.59
CA THR A 96 6.23 1.09 5.69
C THR A 96 6.96 1.01 7.02
N PHE A 97 6.46 1.78 7.98
CA PHE A 97 6.84 1.63 9.37
C PHE A 97 5.57 1.64 10.22
N GLY A 98 5.57 0.88 11.30
CA GLY A 98 4.40 0.81 12.15
C GLY A 98 4.63 0.07 13.44
N VAL A 99 3.55 -0.02 14.20
CA VAL A 99 3.49 -0.72 15.47
C VAL A 99 2.32 -1.69 15.43
N GLY A 100 2.56 -2.89 15.92
CA GLY A 100 1.57 -3.95 16.10
C GLY A 100 1.31 -4.15 17.58
N HIS A 101 0.05 -4.29 17.95
CA HIS A 101 -0.35 -4.70 19.29
C HIS A 101 -1.08 -6.06 19.20
N PRO A 102 -0.54 -7.14 19.82
CA PRO A 102 -1.21 -8.42 19.85
C PRO A 102 -2.48 -8.31 20.71
N LEU A 103 -3.64 -8.50 20.08
CA LEU A 103 -4.94 -8.55 20.76
C LEU A 103 -5.21 -9.96 21.32
N SER A 104 -4.63 -10.99 20.69
CA SER A 104 -4.74 -12.40 21.07
C SER A 104 -3.58 -13.19 20.45
N ASP A 105 -3.42 -14.47 20.81
CA ASP A 105 -2.35 -15.33 20.28
C ASP A 105 -2.39 -15.51 18.75
N THR A 106 -3.52 -15.22 18.11
CA THR A 106 -3.72 -15.35 16.66
C THR A 106 -4.04 -14.04 15.97
N MET A 107 -4.12 -12.92 16.70
CA MET A 107 -4.62 -11.65 16.14
C MET A 107 -3.83 -10.46 16.63
N THR A 108 -3.32 -9.70 15.66
CA THR A 108 -2.52 -8.49 15.89
C THR A 108 -3.16 -7.30 15.20
N LEU A 109 -3.31 -6.20 15.93
CA LEU A 109 -3.76 -4.91 15.40
C LEU A 109 -2.55 -4.10 14.98
N ASP A 110 -2.48 -3.75 13.71
CA ASP A 110 -1.41 -2.96 13.12
C ASP A 110 -1.85 -1.52 12.91
N VAL A 111 -1.02 -0.58 13.36
CA VAL A 111 -1.13 0.84 13.00
C VAL A 111 0.18 1.25 12.37
N GLY A 112 0.11 1.77 11.15
CA GLY A 112 1.30 2.06 10.38
C GLY A 112 1.16 3.28 9.49
N TYR A 113 2.32 3.78 9.10
CA TYR A 113 2.46 4.77 8.06
C TYR A 113 3.16 4.13 6.86
N ARG A 114 2.59 4.36 5.68
CA ARG A 114 3.10 3.86 4.41
C ARG A 114 3.34 5.02 3.46
N TYR A 115 4.56 5.06 2.94
CA TYR A 115 4.91 5.86 1.80
C TYR A 115 4.91 4.99 0.55
N TYR A 116 4.22 5.45 -0.49
CA TYR A 116 4.09 4.76 -1.77
C TYR A 116 4.53 5.72 -2.88
N SER A 117 5.33 5.20 -3.81
CA SER A 117 5.80 5.98 -4.96
C SER A 117 6.00 5.07 -6.16
N THR A 118 5.70 5.59 -7.35
CA THR A 118 5.92 4.91 -8.63
C THR A 118 7.17 5.47 -9.30
N GLU A 119 7.98 4.61 -9.92
CA GLU A 119 9.08 5.10 -10.77
C GLU A 119 8.52 5.82 -12.01
N ASP A 120 9.23 6.86 -12.45
CA ASP A 120 8.93 7.61 -13.68
C ASP A 120 8.95 6.67 -14.89
N PRO A 121 7.86 6.54 -15.67
CA PRO A 121 7.88 5.75 -16.90
C PRO A 121 8.80 6.43 -17.93
N LYS A 122 9.91 5.76 -18.29
CA LYS A 122 10.85 6.24 -19.32
C LYS A 122 10.30 5.94 -20.72
N PHE A 123 9.46 6.82 -21.27
CA PHE A 123 9.13 6.77 -22.70
C PHE A 123 10.23 7.45 -23.54
N GLN A 124 10.63 6.82 -24.65
CA GLN A 124 11.77 7.22 -25.49
C GLN A 124 11.65 8.57 -26.23
N ASN A 125 10.65 9.41 -25.95
CA ASN A 125 10.49 10.68 -26.67
C ASN A 125 9.81 11.80 -25.87
N GLY A 126 10.34 12.11 -24.69
CA GLY A 126 9.93 13.27 -23.88
C GLY A 126 9.52 12.89 -22.48
N THR A 127 10.32 13.31 -21.49
CA THR A 127 10.09 13.07 -20.07
C THR A 127 8.88 13.88 -19.59
N VAL A 128 7.72 13.25 -19.49
CA VAL A 128 6.61 13.77 -18.69
C VAL A 128 6.66 13.06 -17.34
N SER A 129 7.29 13.70 -16.36
CA SER A 129 7.38 13.19 -14.98
C SER A 129 6.02 13.33 -14.30
N ILE A 130 5.19 12.29 -14.38
CA ILE A 130 4.03 12.15 -13.52
C ILE A 130 4.44 11.23 -12.36
N GLN A 131 5.10 11.81 -11.37
CA GLN A 131 5.44 11.09 -10.15
C GLN A 131 4.19 11.05 -9.27
N ASN A 132 3.60 9.85 -9.13
CA ASN A 132 2.54 9.63 -8.16
C ASN A 132 3.17 9.24 -6.83
N GLN A 133 3.37 10.25 -5.97
CA GLN A 133 3.91 10.08 -4.62
C GLN A 133 2.80 10.31 -3.60
N GLY A 134 2.64 9.36 -2.69
CA GLY A 134 1.59 9.41 -1.68
C GLY A 134 2.10 8.93 -0.33
N SER A 135 1.59 9.54 0.73
CA SER A 135 1.71 8.99 2.06
C SER A 135 0.34 8.73 2.65
N SER A 136 0.23 7.61 3.36
CA SER A 136 -1.01 7.16 3.96
C SER A 136 -0.76 6.62 5.36
N VAL A 137 -1.70 6.87 6.26
CA VAL A 137 -1.80 6.18 7.54
C VAL A 137 -2.82 5.08 7.36
N PHE A 138 -2.51 3.88 7.82
CA PHE A 138 -3.41 2.74 7.72
C PHE A 138 -3.57 2.04 9.07
N LEU A 139 -4.72 1.37 9.19
CA LEU A 139 -5.05 0.48 10.28
C LEU A 139 -5.31 -0.89 9.67
N GLY A 140 -4.62 -1.91 10.18
CA GLY A 140 -4.64 -3.28 9.66
C GLY A 140 -4.96 -4.29 10.76
N LEU A 141 -5.56 -5.40 10.36
CA LEU A 141 -5.74 -6.56 11.23
C LEU A 141 -5.00 -7.73 10.61
N ARG A 142 -4.10 -8.33 11.38
CA ARG A 142 -3.34 -9.51 10.97
C ARG A 142 -3.80 -10.72 11.74
N LEU A 143 -4.08 -11.79 11.00
CA LEU A 143 -4.35 -13.11 11.55
C LEU A 143 -3.09 -13.96 11.41
N GLU A 144 -2.63 -14.52 12.51
CA GLU A 144 -1.46 -15.40 12.59
C GLU A 144 -1.95 -16.83 12.84
N ILE A 145 -1.55 -17.75 11.96
CA ILE A 145 -2.02 -19.15 11.91
C ILE A 145 -0.85 -20.11 11.88
#